data_AF-A0A1E4N981-F1
#
_entry.id   AF-A0A1E4N981-F1
#
_cell.length_a   1.000
_cell.length_b   1.000
_cell.length_c   1.000
_cell.angle_alpha   90.00
_cell.angle_beta   90.00
_cell.angle_gamma   90.00
#
_symmetry.space_group_name_H-M   'P 1'
#
loop_
_entity.id
_entity.type
_entity.pdbx_description
1 polymer ?
#
loop_
_entity_poly.entity_id
_entity_poly.type
_entity_poly.pdbx_seq_one_letter_code
_entity_poly.pdbx_strand_id
1 'polypeptide(L)' 'MTDHADRLSTWHLELSIVADAIFHVLQDIEEPEGASAVAWVLRSRLADLVESCPFPEAAP' A
#
# COMPACT_ATOMS: atom_id res chain seq x y z
N MET A 1 18.92 -11.68 -11.95
CA MET A 1 18.86 -10.20 -11.87
C MET A 1 17.46 -9.66 -12.20
N THR A 2 16.73 -10.26 -13.13
CA THR A 2 15.32 -9.93 -13.44
C THR A 2 14.38 -10.09 -12.24
N ASP A 3 14.49 -11.17 -11.48
CA ASP A 3 13.58 -11.48 -10.35
C ASP A 3 13.48 -10.36 -9.28
N HIS A 4 14.60 -9.72 -8.91
CA HIS A 4 14.57 -8.64 -7.92
C HIS A 4 13.92 -7.36 -8.47
N ALA A 5 14.23 -6.99 -9.72
CA ALA A 5 13.64 -5.82 -10.36
C ALA A 5 12.13 -6.02 -10.56
N ASP A 6 11.72 -7.22 -10.97
CA ASP A 6 10.31 -7.58 -11.15
C ASP A 6 9.55 -7.52 -9.81
N ARG A 7 10.12 -8.09 -8.74
CA ARG A 7 9.55 -8.02 -7.39
C ARG A 7 9.41 -6.58 -6.87
N LEU A 8 10.41 -5.73 -7.11
CA LEU A 8 10.36 -4.32 -6.72
C LEU A 8 9.30 -3.57 -7.53
N SER A 9 9.21 -3.82 -8.84
CA SER A 9 8.18 -3.22 -9.69
C SER A 9 6.77 -3.64 -9.27
N THR A 10 6.54 -4.92 -8.97
CA THR A 10 5.25 -5.41 -8.47
C THR A 10 4.90 -4.75 -7.14
N TRP A 11 5.84 -4.73 -6.19
CA TRP A 11 5.62 -4.09 -4.89
C TRP A 11 5.28 -2.60 -5.02
N HIS A 12 6.01 -1.87 -5.86
CA HIS A 12 5.77 -0.45 -6.11
C HIS A 12 4.38 -0.19 -6.72
N LEU A 13 3.93 -1.06 -7.64
CA LEU A 13 2.60 -0.97 -8.23
C LEU A 13 1.51 -1.17 -7.17
N GLU A 14 1.63 -2.21 -6.34
CA GLU A 14 0.70 -2.47 -5.25
C GLU A 14 0.65 -1.32 -4.24
N LEU A 15 1.80 -0.75 -3.88
CA LEU A 15 1.87 0.43 -3.02
C LEU A 15 1.16 1.64 -3.63
N SER A 16 1.35 1.87 -4.93
CA SER A 16 0.71 3.00 -5.63
C SER A 16 -0.81 2.88 -5.64
N ILE A 17 -1.34 1.65 -5.83
CA ILE A 17 -2.77 1.36 -5.77
C ILE A 17 -3.33 1.64 -4.37
N VAL A 18 -2.65 1.17 -3.32
CA VAL A 18 -3.08 1.38 -1.93
C VAL A 18 -3.04 2.87 -1.56
N ALA A 19 -2.00 3.59 -1.97
CA ALA A 19 -1.89 5.03 -1.73
C ALA A 19 -3.02 5.82 -2.39
N ASP A 20 -3.37 5.49 -3.64
CA ASP A 20 -4.47 6.12 -4.36
C ASP A 20 -5.82 5.83 -3.70
N ALA A 21 -6.06 4.59 -3.28
CA ALA A 21 -7.29 4.22 -2.56
C ALA A 21 -7.41 4.92 -1.20
N ILE A 22 -6.31 5.06 -0.46
CA ILE A 22 -6.28 5.83 0.80
C ILE A 22 -6.60 7.30 0.52
N PHE A 23 -6.02 7.88 -0.53
CA PHE A 23 -6.29 9.27 -0.91
C PHE A 23 -7.78 9.48 -1.20
N HIS A 24 -8.41 8.59 -1.97
CA HIS A 24 -9.85 8.66 -2.25
C HIS A 24 -10.69 8.58 -0.96
N VAL A 25 -10.38 7.66 -0.06
CA VAL A 25 -11.09 7.54 1.23
C VAL A 25 -10.92 8.77 2.11
N LEU A 26 -9.74 9.41 2.11
CA LEU A 26 -9.50 10.63 2.88
C LEU A 26 -10.13 11.88 2.23
N GLN A 27 -10.37 11.87 0.92
CA GLN A 27 -11.03 12.96 0.20
C GLN A 27 -12.56 12.88 0.23
N ASP A 28 -13.15 11.69 0.44
CA ASP A 28 -14.60 11.50 0.63
C ASP A 28 -15.02 11.86 2.08
N ILE A 29 -14.84 13.14 2.46
CA ILE A 29 -15.06 13.68 3.81
C ILE A 29 -16.55 13.75 4.23
N GLU A 30 -17.49 13.31 3.40
CA GLU A 30 -18.90 13.17 3.79
C GLU A 30 -19.15 11.75 4.30
N GLU A 31 -18.77 11.45 5.56
CA GLU A 31 -18.86 10.14 6.22
C GLU A 31 -20.09 9.31 5.76
N PRO A 32 -19.96 8.42 4.76
CA PRO A 32 -20.98 7.44 4.46
C PRO A 32 -20.81 6.28 5.45
N GLU A 33 -21.91 5.66 5.86
CA GLU A 33 -21.88 4.44 6.65
C GLU A 33 -20.96 3.41 5.96
N GLY A 34 -19.81 3.09 6.58
CA GLY A 34 -18.85 2.10 6.07
C GLY A 34 -17.44 2.62 5.72
N ALA A 35 -17.21 3.94 5.69
CA ALA A 35 -15.87 4.49 5.44
C ALA A 35 -14.80 3.98 6.44
N SER A 36 -15.20 3.70 7.68
CA SER A 36 -14.32 3.15 8.72
C SER A 36 -13.84 1.72 8.40
N ALA A 37 -14.68 0.88 7.79
CA ALA A 37 -14.31 -0.47 7.39
C ALA A 37 -13.35 -0.46 6.19
N VAL A 38 -13.61 0.41 5.20
CA VAL A 38 -12.73 0.58 4.04
C VAL A 38 -11.36 1.12 4.49
N ALA A 39 -11.32 2.13 5.35
CA ALA A 39 -10.09 2.66 5.91
C ALA A 39 -9.28 1.60 6.67
N TRP A 40 -9.95 0.71 7.43
CA TRP A 40 -9.29 -0.37 8.15
C TRP A 40 -8.64 -1.41 7.21
N VAL A 41 -9.33 -1.79 6.14
CA VAL A 41 -8.80 -2.71 5.13
C VAL A 41 -7.57 -2.11 4.44
N LEU A 42 -7.65 -0.84 4.02
CA LEU A 42 -6.54 -0.16 3.36
C LEU A 42 -5.33 0.00 4.30
N ARG A 43 -5.56 0.35 5.57
CA ARG A 43 -4.51 0.40 6.59
C ARG A 43 -3.82 -0.96 6.75
N SER A 44 -4.60 -2.04 6.86
CA SER A 44 -4.05 -3.39 7.02
C SER A 44 -3.21 -3.77 5.80
N ARG A 45 -3.68 -3.43 4.59
CA ARG A 45 -2.95 -3.76 3.37
C ARG A 45 -1.68 -2.95 3.19
N LEU A 46 -1.68 -1.69 3.63
CA LEU A 46 -0.46 -0.89 3.69
C LEU A 46 0.57 -1.50 4.66
N ALA A 47 0.14 -1.99 5.82
CA ALA A 47 1.04 -2.65 6.77
C ALA A 47 1.71 -3.88 6.15
N ASP A 48 0.94 -4.75 5.48
CA ASP A 48 1.47 -5.93 4.76
C ASP A 48 2.54 -5.53 3.72
N LEU A 49 2.31 -4.45 2.98
CA LEU A 49 3.27 -3.94 1.99
C LEU A 49 4.54 -3.41 2.64
N VAL A 50 4.44 -2.73 3.78
CA VAL A 50 5.62 -2.26 4.52
C VAL A 50 6.45 -3.44 5.02
N GLU A 51 5.81 -4.48 5.56
CA GLU A 51 6.50 -5.68 6.07
C GLU A 51 7.15 -6.50 4.94
N SER A 52 6.52 -6.56 3.78
CA SER A 52 7.01 -7.30 2.61
C SER A 52 7.95 -6.49 1.71
N CYS A 53 8.35 -5.29 2.15
CA CYS A 53 9.13 -4.38 1.33
C CYS A 53 10.46 -5.00 0.87
N PRO A 54 10.70 -5.12 -0.44
CA PRO A 54 11.91 -5.74 -0.97
C PRO A 54 13.10 -4.78 -1.02
N PHE A 55 13.09 -3.66 -0.25
CA PHE A 55 14.27 -2.79 -0.17
C PHE A 55 15.49 -3.61 0.27
N PRO A 56 16.66 -3.38 -0.34
CA PRO A 56 17.87 -4.06 0.09
C PRO A 56 18.11 -3.76 1.57
N GLU A 57 18.47 -4.78 2.36
CA GLU A 57 19.02 -4.56 3.70
C GLU A 57 20.14 -3.53 3.57
N ALA A 58 20.13 -2.53 4.46
CA ALA A 58 21.13 -1.48 4.46
C ALA A 58 22.51 -2.12 4.34
N ALA A 59 23.25 -1.77 3.27
CA ALA A 59 24.61 -2.26 3.10
C ALA A 59 25.40 -1.94 4.38
N PRO A 60 26.20 -2.91 4.89
CA PRO A 60 26.86 -2.81 6.18
C PRO A 60 27.81 -1.61 6.30
#